data_AF-A0A3S0DVJ6-F1
#
_entry.id   AF-A0A3S0DVJ6-F1
#
_cell.length_a   1.000
_cell.length_b   1.000
_cell.length_c   1.000
_cell.angle_alpha   90.00
_cell.angle_beta   90.00
_cell.angle_gamma   90.00
#
_symmetry.space_group_name_H-M   'P 1'
#
loop_
_entity.id
_entity.type
_entity.pdbx_description
1 polymer ?
#
loop_
_entity_poly.entity_id
_entity_poly.type
_entity_poly.pdbx_seq_one_letter_code
_entity_poly.pdbx_strand_id
1 'polypeptide(L)'
;MAELLKLPESELMPMLGAPSTVLLAAPGEDQVAAVGDGTLTEPGRYLVMCSIPTGVEPAEYLRAAAAANGQKPNVDGGPPHFTSGMFAELTVR
;
A
#
# COMPACT_ATOMS: atom_id res chain seq x y z
N MET A 1 15.85 9.44 7.25
CA MET A 1 15.44 8.10 6.77
C MET A 1 16.08 6.97 7.56
N ALA A 2 17.40 6.77 7.52
CA ALA A 2 18.06 5.59 8.10
C ALA A 2 17.90 5.36 9.63
N GLU A 3 17.46 6.36 10.41
CA GLU A 3 17.08 6.17 11.82
C GLU A 3 15.59 5.86 12.01
N LEU A 4 14.71 6.38 11.14
CA LEU A 4 13.27 6.13 11.20
C LEU A 4 12.96 4.62 11.02
N LEU A 5 13.78 3.94 10.20
CA LEU A 5 13.74 2.49 9.98
C LEU A 5 14.36 1.66 11.13
N LYS A 6 14.82 2.29 12.22
CA LYS A 6 15.33 1.63 13.43
C LYS A 6 14.39 1.76 14.64
N LEU A 7 13.33 2.58 14.53
CA LEU A 7 12.35 2.73 15.59
C LEU A 7 11.54 1.42 15.76
N PRO A 8 11.18 1.05 17.00
CA PRO A 8 10.19 -0.01 17.24
C PRO A 8 8.87 0.27 16.50
N GLU A 9 8.18 -0.77 16.06
CA GLU A 9 6.90 -0.64 15.35
C GLU A 9 5.85 0.16 16.14
N SER A 10 5.82 -0.02 17.47
CA SER A 10 4.98 0.72 18.40
C SER A 10 5.26 2.23 18.49
N GLU A 11 6.46 2.66 18.09
CA GLU A 11 6.87 4.08 18.04
C GLU A 11 6.75 4.63 16.61
N LEU A 12 7.05 3.82 15.60
CA LEU A 12 6.98 4.18 14.19
C LEU A 12 5.55 4.35 13.68
N MET A 13 4.65 3.41 13.98
CA MET A 13 3.29 3.41 13.42
C MET A 13 2.46 4.65 13.80
N PRO A 14 2.50 5.16 15.06
CA PRO A 14 1.87 6.44 15.40
C PRO A 14 2.42 7.65 14.63
N MET A 15 3.69 7.62 14.19
CA MET A 15 4.31 8.70 13.41
C MET A 15 3.97 8.65 11.92
N LEU A 16 3.61 7.49 11.38
CA LEU A 16 3.16 7.32 9.99
C LEU A 16 1.70 7.68 9.79
N GLY A 17 0.87 7.50 10.84
CA GLY A 17 -0.57 7.77 10.80
C GLY A 17 -1.37 6.74 9.99
N ALA A 18 -2.66 7.02 9.79
CA ALA A 18 -3.52 6.23 8.90
C ALA A 18 -3.34 6.70 7.44
N PRO A 19 -3.32 5.79 6.45
CA PRO A 19 -3.24 6.18 5.04
C PRO A 19 -4.52 6.91 4.61
N SER A 20 -4.37 8.05 3.90
CA SER A 20 -5.51 8.82 3.39
C SER A 20 -6.39 8.02 2.42
N THR A 21 -5.77 7.13 1.63
CA THR A 21 -6.47 6.14 0.82
C THR A 21 -5.59 4.91 0.58
N VAL A 22 -6.22 3.77 0.32
CA VAL A 22 -5.58 2.54 -0.17
C VAL A 22 -6.40 2.05 -1.36
N LEU A 23 -5.81 2.13 -2.55
CA LEU A 23 -6.44 1.77 -3.82
C LEU A 23 -5.85 0.47 -4.36
N LEU A 24 -6.72 -0.42 -4.81
CA LEU A 24 -6.42 -1.78 -5.20
C LEU A 24 -7.00 -2.05 -6.58
N ALA A 25 -6.16 -2.34 -7.58
CA ALA A 25 -6.60 -2.72 -8.91
C ALA A 25 -5.78 -3.92 -9.40
N ALA A 26 -6.46 -4.96 -9.88
CA ALA A 26 -5.80 -6.05 -10.60
C ALA A 26 -5.63 -5.67 -12.08
N PRO A 27 -4.67 -6.28 -12.82
CA PRO A 27 -4.43 -5.94 -14.22
C PRO A 27 -5.66 -6.20 -15.11
N GLY A 28 -6.30 -5.13 -15.58
CA GLY A 28 -7.50 -5.19 -16.43
C GLY A 28 -8.84 -5.19 -15.69
N GLU A 29 -8.82 -5.15 -14.36
CA GLU A 29 -10.02 -5.05 -13.51
C GLU A 29 -10.26 -3.61 -13.03
N ASP A 30 -11.49 -3.33 -12.57
CA ASP A 30 -11.85 -2.06 -11.94
C ASP A 30 -11.09 -1.82 -10.62
N GLN A 31 -10.95 -0.55 -10.25
CA GLN A 31 -10.30 -0.13 -9.00
C GLN A 31 -11.25 -0.26 -7.80
N VAL A 32 -10.78 -0.93 -6.76
CA VAL A 32 -11.41 -1.05 -5.44
C VAL A 32 -10.73 -0.10 -4.45
N ALA A 33 -11.50 0.74 -3.77
CA ALA A 33 -11.00 1.53 -2.63
C ALA A 33 -11.16 0.73 -1.33
N ALA A 34 -10.04 0.39 -0.69
CA ALA A 34 -10.01 -0.33 0.59
C ALA A 34 -9.92 0.61 1.79
N VAL A 35 -9.40 1.83 1.59
CA VAL A 35 -9.45 2.95 2.55
C VAL A 35 -9.73 4.23 1.76
N GLY A 36 -10.63 5.08 2.27
CA GLY A 36 -11.12 6.25 1.54
C GLY A 36 -11.94 5.87 0.30
N ASP A 37 -12.14 6.84 -0.59
CA ASP A 37 -12.81 6.72 -1.89
C ASP A 37 -11.85 6.94 -3.08
N GLY A 38 -10.57 7.24 -2.79
CA GLY A 38 -9.56 7.66 -3.76
C GLY A 38 -9.42 9.18 -3.94
N THR A 39 -10.31 9.98 -3.34
CA THR A 39 -10.21 11.43 -3.35
C THR A 39 -9.13 11.91 -2.38
N LEU A 40 -8.24 12.79 -2.86
CA LEU A 40 -7.23 13.46 -2.05
C LEU A 40 -7.65 14.93 -1.85
N THR A 41 -8.12 15.27 -0.65
CA THR A 41 -8.66 16.61 -0.34
C THR A 41 -7.59 17.63 0.06
N GLU A 42 -6.48 17.18 0.65
CA GLU A 42 -5.44 18.06 1.17
C GLU A 42 -4.34 18.31 0.12
N PRO A 43 -3.93 19.56 -0.12
CA PRO A 43 -2.74 19.86 -0.91
C PRO A 43 -1.49 19.25 -0.27
N GLY A 44 -0.68 18.53 -1.05
CA GLY A 44 0.44 17.77 -0.51
C GLY A 44 1.14 16.86 -1.51
N ARG A 45 2.21 16.21 -1.05
CA ARG A 45 2.95 15.19 -1.83
C ARG A 45 2.66 13.79 -1.28
N TYR A 46 2.04 12.97 -2.11
CA TYR A 46 1.60 11.61 -1.83
C TYR A 46 2.51 10.59 -2.52
N LEU A 47 2.68 9.43 -1.90
CA LEU A 47 3.44 8.30 -2.44
C LEU A 47 2.49 7.18 -2.84
N VAL A 48 2.45 6.87 -4.13
CA VAL A 48 1.74 5.72 -4.69
C VAL A 48 2.75 4.58 -4.83
N MET A 49 2.47 3.39 -4.30
CA MET A 49 3.39 2.24 -4.35
C MET A 49 2.64 0.93 -4.58
N CYS A 50 3.22 0.00 -5.33
CA CYS A 50 2.65 -1.34 -5.49
C CYS A 50 3.18 -2.29 -4.39
N SER A 51 2.31 -2.65 -3.45
CA SER A 51 2.61 -3.55 -2.32
C SER A 51 2.46 -5.05 -2.64
N ILE A 52 2.02 -5.40 -3.85
CA ILE A 52 1.84 -6.79 -4.29
C ILE A 52 3.22 -7.49 -4.37
N PRO A 53 3.41 -8.67 -3.75
CA PRO A 53 4.62 -9.47 -3.87
C PRO A 53 4.95 -9.88 -5.32
N THR A 54 6.24 -9.91 -5.65
CA THR A 54 6.71 -10.49 -6.91
C THR A 54 6.35 -11.98 -6.97
N GLY A 55 5.76 -12.40 -8.10
CA GLY A 55 5.32 -13.78 -8.35
C GLY A 55 3.91 -14.11 -7.87
N VAL A 56 3.26 -13.25 -7.08
CA VAL A 56 1.86 -13.44 -6.64
C VAL A 56 0.87 -12.93 -7.70
N GLU A 57 -0.18 -13.71 -7.93
CA GLU A 57 -1.36 -13.40 -8.73
C GLU A 57 -2.14 -12.22 -8.07
N PRO A 58 -2.28 -11.03 -8.68
CA PRO A 58 -2.95 -9.89 -8.05
C PRO A 58 -4.33 -10.19 -7.44
N ALA A 59 -5.21 -10.94 -8.12
CA ALA A 59 -6.50 -11.33 -7.53
C ALA A 59 -6.35 -12.32 -6.36
N GLU A 60 -5.25 -13.08 -6.26
CA GLU A 60 -4.93 -13.85 -5.05
C GLU A 60 -4.54 -12.93 -3.89
N TYR A 61 -3.67 -11.95 -4.13
CA TYR A 61 -3.34 -10.94 -3.14
C TYR A 61 -4.57 -10.16 -2.67
N LEU A 62 -5.50 -9.81 -3.58
CA LEU A 62 -6.75 -9.13 -3.22
C LEU A 62 -7.70 -10.03 -2.41
N ARG A 63 -7.84 -11.32 -2.76
CA ARG A 63 -8.60 -12.29 -1.95
C ARG A 63 -8.00 -12.43 -0.54
N ALA A 64 -6.68 -12.54 -0.44
CA ALA A 64 -5.97 -12.64 0.83
C ALA A 64 -6.09 -11.35 1.66
N ALA A 65 -6.05 -10.17 1.03
CA ALA A 65 -6.22 -8.89 1.71
C ALA A 65 -7.64 -8.68 2.27
N ALA A 66 -8.67 -9.05 1.50
CA ALA A 66 -10.05 -9.04 1.99
C ALA A 66 -10.26 -9.98 3.19
N ALA A 67 -9.60 -11.15 3.19
CA ALA A 67 -9.65 -12.09 4.30
C ALA A 67 -8.80 -11.68 5.53
N ALA A 68 -7.82 -10.79 5.36
CA ALA A 68 -6.86 -10.44 6.41
C ALA A 68 -7.40 -9.45 7.47
N ASN A 69 -8.59 -8.88 7.30
CA ASN A 69 -9.21 -7.95 8.27
C ASN A 69 -8.29 -6.79 8.71
N GLY A 70 -7.56 -6.20 7.76
CA GLY A 70 -6.59 -5.12 8.00
C GLY A 70 -5.19 -5.57 8.44
N GLN A 71 -4.95 -6.86 8.64
CA GLN A 71 -3.60 -7.42 8.81
C GLN A 71 -2.87 -7.53 7.45
N LYS A 72 -1.56 -7.80 7.49
CA LYS A 72 -0.79 -8.14 6.29
C LYS A 72 -1.40 -9.37 5.59
N PRO A 73 -1.65 -9.34 4.27
CA PRO A 73 -2.09 -10.51 3.52
C PRO A 73 -1.05 -11.64 3.57
N ASN A 74 -1.51 -12.87 3.84
CA ASN A 74 -0.66 -14.05 3.82
C ASN A 74 -0.74 -14.73 2.43
N VAL A 75 0.32 -14.60 1.65
CA VAL A 75 0.52 -15.18 0.31
C VAL A 75 1.99 -15.60 0.17
N ASP A 76 2.26 -16.62 -0.64
CA ASP A 76 3.63 -17.07 -0.93
C ASP A 76 4.20 -16.27 -2.11
N GLY A 77 5.29 -15.53 -1.90
CA GLY A 77 5.80 -14.57 -2.87
C GLY A 77 7.08 -13.85 -2.45
N GLY A 78 7.74 -13.23 -3.42
CA GLY A 78 8.97 -12.47 -3.22
C GLY A 78 8.75 -11.07 -2.66
N PRO A 79 9.78 -10.21 -2.69
CA PRO A 79 9.67 -8.80 -2.30
C PRO A 79 8.55 -8.06 -3.07
N PRO A 80 7.81 -7.12 -2.43
CA PRO A 80 6.81 -6.28 -3.10
C PRO A 80 7.37 -5.47 -4.28
N HIS A 81 6.56 -5.23 -5.31
CA HIS A 81 7.01 -4.50 -6.51
C HIS A 81 7.61 -3.10 -6.23
N PHE A 82 7.19 -2.40 -5.17
CA PHE A 82 7.82 -1.13 -4.79
C PHE A 82 9.32 -1.26 -4.46
N THR A 83 9.76 -2.42 -3.96
CA THR A 83 11.19 -2.71 -3.69
C THR A 83 12.02 -2.82 -4.97
N SER A 84 11.36 -3.15 -6.09
CA SER A 84 11.91 -3.15 -7.46
C SER A 84 11.69 -1.81 -8.19
N GLY A 85 11.28 -0.75 -7.48
CA GLY A 85 11.07 0.58 -8.04
C GLY A 85 9.66 0.91 -8.53
N MET A 86 8.66 0.04 -8.31
CA MET A 86 7.27 0.31 -8.71
C MET A 86 6.55 1.25 -7.71
N PHE A 87 6.93 2.52 -7.75
CA PHE A 87 6.29 3.62 -7.02
C PHE A 87 6.27 4.91 -7.85
N ALA A 88 5.43 5.86 -7.47
CA ALA A 88 5.35 7.20 -8.07
C ALA A 88 4.99 8.25 -7.01
N GLU A 89 5.48 9.47 -7.16
CA GLU A 89 5.04 10.62 -6.36
C GLU A 89 3.90 11.36 -7.08
N LEU A 90 2.81 11.65 -6.36
CA LEU A 90 1.69 12.47 -6.81
C LEU A 90 1.68 13.78 -6.00
N THR A 91 1.47 14.92 -6.65
CA THR A 91 1.34 16.21 -5.96
C THR A 91 -0.05 16.80 -6.21
N VAL A 92 -0.80 16.99 -5.12
CA VAL A 92 -2.07 17.73 -5.09
C VAL A 92 -1.76 19.19 -4.71
N ARG A 93 -2.50 20.15 -5.27
CA ARG A 93 -2.30 21.60 -5.11
C ARG A 93 -3.60 22.31 -4.83
#